data_AF-W6TMF8-F1
#
_entry.id   AF-W6TMF8-F1
#
_cell.length_a   1.000
_cell.length_b   1.000
_cell.length_c   1.000
_cell.angle_alpha   90.00
_cell.angle_beta   90.00
_cell.angle_gamma   90.00
#
_symmetry.space_group_name_H-M   'P 1'
#
loop_
_entity.id
_entity.type
_entity.pdbx_description
1 polymer ?
#
loop_
_entity_poly.entity_id
_entity_poly.type
_entity_poly.pdbx_seq_one_letter_code
_entity_poly.pdbx_strand_id
1 'polypeptide(L)'
;MSIYKTDLIFEEDVNFIVPVKMFNLLKQMITGEGIIKFKVSDKKFYVEFNNYKIACSLISGNYPDYESIIPNEYTNRALIDVSMFKDRLSRVNSYTDKRSKKVILNFSVNQLKLMAEDPITGRKGEFFMQGSNYDYAGTEEMLAINSVYITEAMGVFDTPKLEIKFSSGGLLKLNEEDKCDFIHLIMPLMFN
;
A
#
# COMPACT_ATOMS: atom_id res chain seq x y z
N MET A 1 0.01 2.30 -5.11
CA MET A 1 0.06 3.78 -4.99
C MET A 1 -0.22 4.14 -3.55
N SER A 2 0.52 5.07 -2.96
CA SER A 2 0.29 5.53 -1.57
C SER A 2 -0.17 6.98 -1.58
N ILE A 3 -1.18 7.30 -0.76
CA ILE A 3 -1.65 8.65 -0.51
C ILE A 3 -1.57 8.87 0.99
N TYR A 4 -0.95 9.98 1.40
CA TYR A 4 -0.86 10.39 2.79
C TYR A 4 -1.33 11.83 2.92
N LYS A 5 -2.36 12.05 3.72
CA LYS A 5 -2.87 13.39 4.04
C LYS A 5 -2.20 13.89 5.32
N THR A 6 -1.71 15.13 5.28
CA THR A 6 -1.15 15.81 6.45
C THR A 6 -2.12 16.84 6.98
N ASP A 7 -2.00 17.19 8.26
CA ASP A 7 -2.75 18.30 8.87
C ASP A 7 -2.16 19.69 8.55
N LEU A 8 -1.11 19.75 7.74
CA LEU A 8 -0.49 21.00 7.32
C LEU A 8 -1.43 21.79 6.40
N ILE A 9 -1.59 23.06 6.72
CA ILE A 9 -2.37 24.00 5.91
C ILE A 9 -1.38 24.84 5.10
N PHE A 10 -1.60 24.90 3.79
CA PHE A 10 -0.82 25.72 2.87
C PHE A 10 -1.69 26.88 2.37
N GLU A 11 -1.16 28.10 2.42
CA GLU A 11 -1.86 29.30 1.90
C GLU A 11 -1.77 29.40 0.37
N GLU A 12 -0.76 28.76 -0.22
CA GLU A 12 -0.49 28.76 -1.66
C GLU A 12 -0.84 27.41 -2.29
N ASP A 13 -1.17 27.43 -3.58
CA ASP A 13 -1.43 26.22 -4.35
C ASP A 13 -0.18 25.32 -4.41
N VAL A 14 -0.36 24.05 -4.06
CA VAL A 14 0.70 23.05 -4.00
C VAL A 14 0.64 22.18 -5.26
N ASN A 15 1.55 22.40 -6.21
CA ASN A 15 1.71 21.53 -7.38
C ASN A 15 3.18 21.36 -7.77
N PHE A 16 3.79 20.28 -7.32
CA PHE A 16 5.18 19.96 -7.66
C PHE A 16 5.44 18.46 -7.54
N ILE A 17 6.47 17.98 -8.26
CA ILE A 17 6.89 16.58 -8.25
C ILE A 17 8.35 16.50 -7.80
N VAL A 18 8.59 15.82 -6.69
CA VAL A 18 9.94 15.65 -6.11
C VAL A 18 10.47 14.23 -6.42
N PRO A 19 11.71 14.07 -6.91
CA PRO A 19 12.30 12.75 -7.10
C PRO A 19 12.35 11.93 -5.79
N VAL A 20 11.90 10.68 -5.82
CA VAL A 20 11.81 9.79 -4.64
C VAL A 20 13.15 9.63 -3.89
N LYS A 21 14.27 9.75 -4.60
CA LYS A 21 15.63 9.66 -4.02
C LYS A 21 15.87 10.68 -2.91
N MET A 22 15.24 11.86 -2.99
CA MET A 22 15.28 12.87 -1.92
C MET A 22 14.71 12.31 -0.61
N PHE A 23 13.52 11.71 -0.65
CA PHE A 23 12.87 11.17 0.54
C PHE A 23 13.59 9.94 1.10
N ASN A 24 14.17 9.10 0.23
CA ASN A 24 14.99 7.97 0.69
C ASN A 24 16.22 8.44 1.49
N LEU A 25 16.85 9.53 1.05
CA LEU A 25 17.97 10.16 1.79
C LEU A 25 17.48 10.75 3.11
N LEU A 26 16.38 11.51 3.09
CA LEU A 26 15.82 12.14 4.29
C LEU A 26 15.44 11.11 5.36
N LYS A 27 14.83 9.98 4.96
CA LYS A 27 14.48 8.88 5.87
C LYS A 27 15.70 8.31 6.62
N GLN A 28 16.89 8.33 6.01
CA GLN A 28 18.12 7.85 6.64
C GLN A 28 18.78 8.89 7.56
N MET A 29 18.52 10.18 7.33
CA MET A 29 19.19 11.28 8.02
C MET A 29 18.37 11.87 9.18
N ILE A 30 17.05 11.82 9.10
CA ILE A 30 16.16 12.39 10.11
C ILE A 30 16.09 11.42 11.30
N THR A 31 16.45 11.90 12.48
CA THR A 31 16.48 11.12 13.74
C THR A 31 15.17 11.16 14.53
N GLY A 32 14.14 11.85 14.03
CA GLY A 32 12.81 11.92 14.63
C GLY A 32 12.56 13.09 15.60
N GLU A 33 13.58 13.89 15.89
CA GLU A 33 13.47 15.07 16.75
C GLU A 33 13.73 16.38 15.97
N GLY A 34 13.05 17.45 16.38
CA GLY A 34 13.23 18.80 15.86
C GLY A 34 12.24 19.20 14.75
N ILE A 35 12.42 20.42 14.23
CA ILE A 35 11.57 20.99 13.19
C ILE A 35 12.26 20.79 11.84
N ILE A 36 11.52 20.24 10.88
CA ILE A 36 11.94 20.14 9.48
C ILE A 36 11.27 21.28 8.72
N LYS A 37 12.08 22.08 8.03
CA LYS A 37 11.61 23.17 7.17
C LYS A 37 11.66 22.71 5.73
N PHE A 38 10.54 22.85 5.03
CA PHE A 38 10.44 22.65 3.60
C PHE A 38 10.31 24.00 2.91
N LYS A 39 11.01 24.17 1.79
CA LYS A 39 10.82 25.30 0.90
C LYS A 39 10.78 24.80 -0.53
N VAL A 40 9.85 25.34 -1.31
CA VAL A 40 9.70 25.01 -2.72
C VAL A 40 9.89 26.30 -3.52
N SER A 41 10.57 26.17 -4.65
CA SER A 41 10.60 27.19 -5.71
C SER A 41 10.22 26.52 -7.02
N ASP A 42 10.02 27.28 -8.09
CA ASP A 42 9.54 26.77 -9.40
C ASP A 42 10.30 25.57 -9.96
N LYS A 43 11.58 25.41 -9.59
CA LYS A 43 12.47 24.37 -10.12
C LYS A 43 13.15 23.53 -9.05
N LYS A 44 13.04 23.87 -7.76
CA LYS A 44 13.82 23.24 -6.70
C LYS A 44 13.00 23.00 -5.44
N PHE A 45 13.26 21.86 -4.82
CA PHE A 45 12.78 21.49 -3.50
C PHE A 45 13.94 21.56 -2.51
N TYR A 46 13.71 22.22 -1.37
CA TYR A 46 14.71 22.43 -0.32
C TYR A 46 14.19 21.88 1.00
N VAL A 47 15.08 21.21 1.73
CA VAL A 47 14.82 20.71 3.08
C VAL A 47 15.95 21.16 4.00
N GLU A 48 15.56 21.75 5.13
CA GLU A 48 16.47 22.18 6.19
C GLU A 48 16.02 21.59 7.52
N PHE A 49 16.92 20.89 8.20
CA PHE A 49 16.70 20.30 9.52
C PHE A 49 18.05 20.16 10.23
N ASN A 50 18.08 20.36 11.55
CA ASN A 50 19.31 20.37 12.32
C ASN A 50 20.35 21.31 11.67
N ASN A 51 21.51 20.77 11.27
CA ASN A 51 22.57 21.48 10.56
C ASN A 51 22.65 21.11 9.07
N TYR A 52 21.67 20.37 8.55
CA TYR A 52 21.64 19.89 7.18
C TYR A 52 20.79 20.79 6.30
N LYS A 53 21.29 21.06 5.08
CA LYS A 53 20.58 21.74 4.01
C LYS A 53 20.72 20.92 2.75
N ILE A 54 19.60 20.42 2.24
CA ILE A 54 19.55 19.51 1.09
C ILE A 54 18.60 20.09 0.06
N ALA A 55 18.98 20.01 -1.22
CA ALA A 55 18.15 20.48 -2.32
C ALA A 55 18.18 19.49 -3.49
N CYS A 56 17.07 19.41 -4.22
CA CYS A 56 17.02 18.72 -5.51
C CYS A 56 16.18 19.50 -6.53
N SER A 57 16.40 19.21 -7.82
CA SER A 57 15.53 19.73 -8.87
C SER A 57 14.16 19.05 -8.83
N LEU A 58 13.11 19.80 -9.09
CA LEU A 58 11.76 19.28 -9.34
C LEU A 58 11.70 18.59 -10.69
N ILE A 59 10.79 17.61 -10.81
CA ILE A 59 10.49 16.96 -12.09
C ILE A 59 9.47 17.83 -12.83
N SER A 60 9.80 18.23 -14.06
CA SER A 60 8.85 18.91 -14.95
C SER A 60 7.85 17.91 -15.51
N GLY A 61 6.56 18.20 -15.33
CA GLY A 61 5.47 17.41 -15.89
C GLY A 61 4.21 17.51 -15.04
N ASN A 62 3.13 16.94 -15.56
CA ASN A 62 1.88 16.80 -14.82
C ASN A 62 1.89 15.42 -14.14
N TYR A 63 1.60 15.40 -12.84
CA TYR A 63 1.35 14.14 -12.16
C TYR A 63 0.01 13.58 -12.67
N PRO A 64 -0.12 12.27 -12.90
CA PRO A 64 -1.40 11.69 -13.30
C PRO A 64 -2.51 12.04 -12.30
N ASP A 65 -3.73 12.20 -12.80
CA ASP A 65 -4.92 12.41 -11.98
C ASP A 65 -5.23 11.15 -11.17
N TYR A 66 -4.65 11.08 -9.98
CA TYR A 66 -4.76 9.95 -9.09
C TYR A 66 -6.12 9.90 -8.37
N GLU A 67 -6.85 11.01 -8.30
CA GLU A 67 -8.17 11.07 -7.66
C GLU A 67 -9.21 10.34 -8.51
N SER A 68 -9.10 10.48 -9.84
CA SER A 68 -10.00 9.82 -10.80
C SER A 68 -10.05 8.29 -10.70
N ILE A 69 -9.01 7.65 -10.17
CA ILE A 69 -8.91 6.18 -10.07
C ILE A 69 -9.41 5.63 -8.74
N ILE A 70 -9.77 6.47 -7.76
CA ILE A 70 -10.21 6.04 -6.43
C ILE A 70 -11.74 5.89 -6.46
N PRO A 71 -12.29 4.68 -6.30
CA PRO A 71 -13.73 4.50 -6.21
C PRO A 71 -14.32 5.22 -4.99
N ASN A 72 -15.49 5.82 -5.19
CA ASN A 72 -16.28 6.43 -4.11
C ASN A 72 -16.97 5.37 -3.23
N GLU A 73 -17.29 4.21 -3.82
CA GLU A 73 -18.01 3.14 -3.15
C GLU A 73 -17.32 1.79 -3.37
N TYR A 74 -17.41 0.93 -2.37
CA TYR A 74 -16.83 -0.41 -2.37
C TYR A 74 -17.90 -1.41 -1.96
N THR A 75 -18.04 -2.49 -2.72
CA THR A 75 -19.04 -3.55 -2.44
C THR A 75 -18.54 -4.58 -1.43
N ASN A 76 -17.22 -4.72 -1.30
CA ASN A 76 -16.58 -5.69 -0.42
C ASN A 76 -15.67 -4.98 0.58
N ARG A 77 -15.74 -5.41 1.84
CA ARG A 77 -14.93 -4.93 2.95
C ARG A 77 -14.43 -6.12 3.77
N ALA A 78 -13.12 -6.25 3.92
CA ALA A 78 -12.48 -7.15 4.85
C ALA A 78 -11.77 -6.36 5.96
N LEU A 79 -11.88 -6.83 7.20
CA LEU A 79 -11.11 -6.34 8.34
C LEU A 79 -10.24 -7.50 8.83
N ILE A 80 -8.93 -7.32 8.82
CA ILE A 80 -7.96 -8.41 9.06
C ILE A 80 -6.94 -8.05 10.12
N ASP A 81 -6.47 -9.05 10.87
CA ASP A 81 -5.33 -8.88 11.77
C ASP A 81 -4.02 -8.74 10.96
N VAL A 82 -3.31 -7.64 11.19
CA VAL A 82 -2.10 -7.26 10.45
C VAL A 82 -0.96 -8.25 10.70
N SER A 83 -0.76 -8.65 11.95
CA SER A 83 0.33 -9.57 12.32
C SER A 83 0.14 -10.94 11.66
N MET A 84 -1.11 -11.42 11.65
CA MET A 84 -1.47 -12.69 11.06
C MET A 84 -1.42 -12.64 9.54
N PHE A 85 -1.88 -11.56 8.92
CA PHE A 85 -1.79 -11.41 7.48
C PHE A 85 -0.32 -11.34 7.01
N LYS A 86 0.55 -10.61 7.73
CA LYS A 86 2.00 -10.60 7.47
C LYS A 86 2.63 -11.99 7.57
N ASP A 87 2.28 -12.77 8.59
CA ASP A 87 2.75 -14.17 8.74
C ASP A 87 2.28 -15.05 7.56
N ARG A 88 0.98 -14.98 7.20
CA ARG A 88 0.43 -15.78 6.08
C ARG A 88 1.04 -15.36 4.74
N LEU A 89 1.21 -14.07 4.50
CA LEU A 89 1.89 -13.54 3.31
C LEU A 89 3.33 -14.04 3.22
N SER A 90 4.09 -13.96 4.32
CA SER A 90 5.48 -14.45 4.36
C SER A 90 5.57 -15.94 3.97
N ARG A 91 4.66 -16.77 4.49
CA ARG A 91 4.62 -18.21 4.19
C ARG A 91 4.19 -18.50 2.76
N VAL A 92 3.12 -17.87 2.26
CA VAL A 92 2.61 -18.10 0.90
C VAL A 92 3.61 -17.62 -0.16
N ASN A 93 4.38 -16.58 0.11
CA ASN A 93 5.42 -16.06 -0.79
C ASN A 93 6.47 -17.12 -1.16
N SER A 94 6.73 -18.09 -0.29
CA SER A 94 7.65 -19.22 -0.55
C SER A 94 7.17 -20.19 -1.63
N TYR A 95 5.90 -20.09 -2.04
CA TYR A 95 5.26 -20.88 -3.08
C TYR A 95 5.01 -20.10 -4.38
N THR A 96 5.38 -18.80 -4.41
CA THR A 96 5.24 -17.97 -5.61
C THR A 96 6.36 -18.27 -6.61
N ASP A 97 6.03 -18.24 -7.90
CA ASP A 97 7.04 -18.30 -8.95
C ASP A 97 7.93 -17.03 -8.92
N LYS A 98 9.11 -17.10 -9.55
CA LYS A 98 10.07 -15.98 -9.54
C LYS A 98 9.68 -14.82 -10.45
N ARG A 99 8.81 -15.05 -11.45
CA ARG A 99 8.49 -14.09 -12.51
C ARG A 99 7.24 -13.28 -12.18
N SER A 100 6.12 -13.94 -11.93
CA SER A 100 4.83 -13.29 -11.72
C SER A 100 4.63 -12.86 -10.27
N LYS A 101 5.22 -13.61 -9.33
CA LYS A 101 5.04 -13.38 -7.88
C LYS A 101 3.57 -13.37 -7.48
N LYS A 102 2.71 -14.07 -8.25
CA LYS A 102 1.25 -14.07 -8.12
C LYS A 102 0.82 -14.79 -6.84
N VAL A 103 0.01 -14.11 -6.03
CA VAL A 103 -0.75 -14.68 -4.91
C VAL A 103 -2.22 -14.45 -5.19
N ILE A 104 -3.02 -15.50 -5.00
CA ILE A 104 -4.46 -15.47 -5.12
C ILE A 104 -5.04 -15.29 -3.71
N LEU A 105 -5.84 -14.26 -3.52
CA LEU A 105 -6.65 -14.02 -2.33
C LEU A 105 -8.09 -14.41 -2.66
N ASN A 106 -8.66 -15.39 -1.97
CA ASN A 106 -10.09 -15.69 -2.04
C ASN A 106 -10.77 -15.21 -0.75
N PHE A 107 -11.61 -14.18 -0.88
CA PHE A 107 -12.40 -13.59 0.20
C PHE A 107 -13.77 -14.25 0.25
N SER A 108 -14.17 -14.72 1.41
CA SER A 108 -15.49 -15.31 1.66
C SER A 108 -15.91 -14.97 3.08
N VAL A 109 -17.21 -14.95 3.39
CA VAL A 109 -17.72 -14.54 4.73
C VAL A 109 -17.00 -15.23 5.91
N ASN A 110 -16.62 -16.50 5.76
CA ASN A 110 -16.02 -17.27 6.85
C ASN A 110 -14.49 -17.24 6.88
N GLN A 111 -13.84 -16.95 5.76
CA GLN A 111 -12.39 -17.05 5.66
C GLN A 111 -11.80 -16.25 4.49
N LEU A 112 -10.56 -15.81 4.70
CA LEU A 112 -9.64 -15.40 3.64
C LEU A 112 -8.66 -16.53 3.38
N LYS A 113 -8.64 -17.02 2.13
CA LYS A 113 -7.64 -17.99 1.65
C LYS A 113 -6.58 -17.28 0.83
N LEU A 114 -5.31 -17.50 1.18
CA LEU A 114 -4.15 -17.09 0.41
C LEU A 114 -3.57 -18.32 -0.30
N MET A 115 -3.41 -18.25 -1.61
CA MET A 115 -2.87 -19.34 -2.42
C MET A 115 -1.75 -18.83 -3.32
N ALA A 116 -0.68 -19.60 -3.44
CA ALA A 116 0.31 -19.41 -4.49
C ALA A 116 0.72 -20.77 -5.07
N GLU A 117 1.09 -20.73 -6.33
CA GLU A 117 1.52 -21.89 -7.08
C GLU A 117 2.66 -21.51 -8.01
N ASP A 118 3.68 -22.35 -8.06
CA ASP A 118 4.73 -22.31 -9.07
C ASP A 118 4.41 -23.37 -10.14
N PRO A 119 3.92 -22.96 -11.32
CA PRO A 119 3.50 -23.90 -12.36
C PRO A 119 4.66 -24.70 -12.97
N ILE A 120 5.92 -24.24 -12.80
CA ILE A 120 7.09 -24.94 -13.32
C ILE A 120 7.46 -26.12 -12.39
N THR A 121 7.41 -25.88 -11.08
CA THR A 121 7.81 -26.88 -10.09
C THR A 121 6.63 -27.69 -9.54
N GLY A 122 5.39 -27.28 -9.81
CA GLY A 122 4.16 -27.87 -9.28
C GLY A 122 3.97 -27.61 -7.77
N ARG A 123 4.79 -26.73 -7.17
CA ARG A 123 4.69 -26.41 -5.74
C ARG A 123 3.49 -25.51 -5.50
N LYS A 124 2.65 -25.90 -4.54
CA LYS A 124 1.46 -25.14 -4.16
C LYS A 124 1.38 -24.96 -2.64
N GLY A 125 1.01 -23.77 -2.22
CA GLY A 125 0.80 -23.42 -0.82
C GLY A 125 -0.56 -22.77 -0.64
N GLU A 126 -1.28 -23.17 0.39
CA GLU A 126 -2.57 -22.61 0.78
C GLU A 126 -2.56 -22.27 2.27
N PHE A 127 -2.99 -21.06 2.60
CA PHE A 127 -3.05 -20.55 3.97
C PHE A 127 -4.39 -19.88 4.19
N PHE A 128 -4.89 -19.92 5.42
CA PHE A 128 -6.22 -19.44 5.76
C PHE A 128 -6.17 -18.49 6.96
N MET A 129 -7.08 -17.51 6.94
CA MET A 129 -7.42 -16.64 8.06
C MET A 129 -8.93 -16.72 8.29
N GLN A 130 -9.34 -16.85 9.54
CA GLN A 130 -10.74 -17.07 9.94
C GLN A 130 -10.95 -16.62 11.39
N GLY A 131 -12.20 -16.55 11.84
CA GLY A 131 -12.55 -16.24 13.23
C GLY A 131 -12.13 -14.83 13.64
N SER A 132 -11.52 -14.67 14.82
CA SER A 132 -11.18 -13.34 15.38
C SER A 132 -10.21 -12.51 14.53
N ASN A 133 -9.51 -13.13 13.59
CA ASN A 133 -8.45 -12.49 12.80
C ASN A 133 -8.93 -12.03 11.42
N TYR A 134 -10.21 -12.26 11.09
CA TYR A 134 -10.81 -11.98 9.80
C TYR A 134 -12.32 -11.74 9.93
N ASP A 135 -12.77 -10.58 9.47
CA ASP A 135 -14.18 -10.23 9.34
C ASP A 135 -14.44 -9.71 7.92
N TYR A 136 -15.53 -10.13 7.28
CA TYR A 136 -15.80 -9.81 5.88
C TYR A 136 -17.29 -9.59 5.60
N ALA A 137 -17.55 -8.46 4.94
CA ALA A 137 -18.86 -8.10 4.42
C ALA A 137 -18.74 -7.88 2.91
N GLY A 138 -19.38 -8.75 2.13
CA GLY A 138 -19.32 -8.70 0.67
C GLY A 138 -19.70 -10.02 0.02
N THR A 139 -19.56 -10.09 -1.30
CA THR A 139 -19.73 -11.32 -2.07
C THR A 139 -18.43 -12.12 -2.09
N GLU A 140 -18.50 -13.45 -2.25
CA GLU A 140 -17.29 -14.24 -2.44
C GLU A 140 -16.54 -13.77 -3.69
N GLU A 141 -15.26 -13.46 -3.54
CA GLU A 141 -14.46 -12.91 -4.62
C GLU A 141 -13.01 -13.36 -4.55
N MET A 142 -12.48 -13.70 -5.72
CA MET A 142 -11.10 -14.09 -5.88
C MET A 142 -10.34 -12.94 -6.56
N LEU A 143 -9.19 -12.57 -6.00
CA LEU A 143 -8.28 -11.55 -6.55
C LEU A 143 -6.86 -12.09 -6.67
N ALA A 144 -6.24 -11.96 -7.84
CA ALA A 144 -4.82 -12.22 -8.01
C ALA A 144 -4.04 -10.92 -7.77
N ILE A 145 -2.95 -10.96 -7.01
CA ILE A 145 -2.12 -9.80 -6.71
C ILE A 145 -0.64 -10.17 -6.79
N ASN A 146 0.21 -9.16 -7.00
CA ASN A 146 1.65 -9.35 -6.85
C ASN A 146 2.01 -9.36 -5.36
N SER A 147 2.59 -10.46 -4.87
CA SER A 147 3.02 -10.63 -3.48
C SER A 147 3.97 -9.54 -2.99
N VAL A 148 4.85 -9.05 -3.87
CA VAL A 148 5.82 -8.00 -3.51
C VAL A 148 5.09 -6.73 -3.13
N TYR A 149 4.11 -6.32 -3.93
CA TYR A 149 3.37 -5.07 -3.69
C TYR A 149 2.58 -5.10 -2.38
N ILE A 150 1.86 -6.20 -2.11
CA ILE A 150 1.13 -6.33 -0.84
C ILE A 150 2.09 -6.46 0.35
N THR A 151 3.23 -7.14 0.20
CA THR A 151 4.20 -7.28 1.29
C THR A 151 4.84 -5.92 1.63
N GLU A 152 5.20 -5.14 0.62
CA GLU A 152 5.72 -3.78 0.79
C GLU A 152 4.68 -2.85 1.42
N ALA A 153 3.43 -2.91 0.96
CA ALA A 153 2.33 -2.17 1.55
C ALA A 153 2.12 -2.54 3.02
N MET A 154 2.14 -3.85 3.35
CA MET A 154 2.02 -4.30 4.72
C MET A 154 3.16 -3.81 5.61
N GLY A 155 4.35 -3.59 5.05
CA GLY A 155 5.52 -3.10 5.79
C GLY A 155 5.34 -1.73 6.44
N VAL A 156 4.36 -0.92 6.01
CA VAL A 156 4.12 0.42 6.57
C VAL A 156 2.95 0.50 7.55
N PHE A 157 2.11 -0.53 7.63
CA PHE A 157 1.02 -0.59 8.59
C PHE A 157 1.50 -1.13 9.94
N ASP A 158 1.29 -0.36 11.00
CA ASP A 158 1.64 -0.68 12.40
C ASP A 158 0.40 -0.70 13.32
N THR A 159 -0.76 -1.03 12.76
CA THR A 159 -2.01 -1.19 13.50
C THR A 159 -2.31 -2.66 13.77
N PRO A 160 -3.12 -2.98 14.80
CA PRO A 160 -3.58 -4.35 15.03
C PRO A 160 -4.43 -4.89 13.87
N LYS A 161 -5.27 -4.01 13.30
CA LYS A 161 -6.19 -4.35 12.21
C LYS A 161 -5.98 -3.46 10.99
N LEU A 162 -6.24 -4.03 9.83
CA LEU A 162 -6.24 -3.37 8.53
C LEU A 162 -7.59 -3.59 7.85
N GLU A 163 -8.12 -2.54 7.25
CA GLU A 163 -9.27 -2.61 6.38
C GLU A 163 -8.82 -2.76 4.92
N ILE A 164 -9.39 -3.73 4.22
CA ILE A 164 -9.24 -3.92 2.77
C ILE A 164 -10.62 -3.75 2.11
N LYS A 165 -10.74 -2.77 1.23
CA LYS A 165 -11.96 -2.48 0.47
C LYS A 165 -11.72 -2.66 -1.03
N PHE A 166 -12.66 -3.26 -1.73
CA PHE A 166 -12.59 -3.46 -3.18
C PHE A 166 -14.00 -3.68 -3.76
N SER A 167 -14.09 -3.59 -5.08
CA SER A 167 -15.27 -3.97 -5.87
C SER A 167 -14.79 -4.91 -6.99
N SER A 168 -15.71 -5.68 -7.56
CA SER A 168 -15.43 -6.77 -8.54
C SER A 168 -14.25 -6.51 -9.48
N GLY A 169 -13.13 -7.21 -9.28
CA GLY A 169 -11.91 -7.14 -10.11
C GLY A 169 -11.18 -5.78 -10.09
N GLY A 170 -11.58 -4.89 -9.19
CA GLY A 170 -11.14 -3.51 -9.10
C GLY A 170 -9.95 -3.30 -8.17
N LEU A 171 -9.60 -2.03 -7.99
CA LEU A 171 -8.51 -1.57 -7.14
C LEU A 171 -8.75 -1.96 -5.67
N LEU A 172 -7.75 -2.56 -5.03
CA LEU A 172 -7.78 -2.82 -3.60
C LEU A 172 -7.33 -1.57 -2.86
N LYS A 173 -8.17 -1.07 -1.96
CA LYS A 173 -7.89 0.01 -1.03
C LYS A 173 -7.55 -0.55 0.34
N LEU A 174 -6.36 -0.24 0.85
CA LEU A 174 -5.88 -0.60 2.17
C LEU A 174 -5.76 0.66 3.02
N ASN A 175 -6.34 0.65 4.22
CA ASN A 175 -6.22 1.72 5.20
C ASN A 175 -6.38 1.18 6.62
N GLU A 176 -5.92 1.95 7.60
CA GLU A 176 -6.21 1.67 9.01
C GLU A 176 -7.72 1.81 9.25
N GLU A 177 -8.27 1.02 10.17
CA GLU A 177 -9.72 1.02 10.45
C GLU A 177 -10.22 2.40 10.93
N ASP A 178 -9.43 3.04 11.79
CA ASP A 178 -9.80 4.31 12.44
C ASP A 178 -9.09 5.54 11.85
N LYS A 179 -8.22 5.36 10.84
CA LYS A 179 -7.50 6.47 10.20
C LYS A 179 -7.59 6.40 8.68
N CYS A 180 -8.07 7.49 8.11
CA CYS A 180 -8.20 7.66 6.66
C CYS A 180 -7.05 8.46 6.04
N ASP A 181 -6.09 8.94 6.84
CA ASP A 181 -5.02 9.82 6.36
C ASP A 181 -4.05 9.07 5.44
N PHE A 182 -3.84 7.78 5.70
CA PHE A 182 -3.02 6.93 4.86
C PHE A 182 -3.87 5.92 4.10
N ILE A 183 -3.74 5.94 2.78
CA ILE A 183 -4.39 4.99 1.88
C ILE A 183 -3.33 4.38 0.97
N HIS A 184 -3.35 3.05 0.86
CA HIS A 184 -2.54 2.33 -0.11
C HIS A 184 -3.43 1.58 -1.10
N LEU A 185 -3.17 1.80 -2.39
CA LEU A 185 -3.94 1.22 -3.49
C LEU A 185 -3.11 0.18 -4.25
N ILE A 186 -3.66 -1.01 -4.42
CA ILE A 186 -3.02 -2.13 -5.13
C ILE A 186 -3.92 -2.57 -6.29
N MET A 187 -3.37 -2.59 -7.49
CA MET A 187 -4.09 -3.10 -8.65
C MET A 187 -3.95 -4.63 -8.72
N PRO A 188 -5.06 -5.37 -8.92
CA PRO A 188 -4.98 -6.81 -9.10
C PRO A 188 -4.33 -7.18 -10.44
N LEU A 189 -3.77 -8.38 -10.49
CA LEU A 189 -3.31 -9.04 -11.69
C LEU A 189 -4.48 -9.72 -12.41
N MET A 190 -4.37 -9.87 -13.72
CA MET A 190 -5.31 -10.67 -14.51
C MET A 190 -5.17 -12.16 -14.17
N PHE A 191 -6.30 -12.89 -14.17
CA PHE A 191 -6.37 -14.30 -13.75
C PHE A 191 -5.81 -15.33 -14.74
N ASN A 192 -5.44 -14.93 -15.97
CA ASN A 192 -5.06 -15.78 -17.10
C ASN A 192 -4.44 -17.14 -16.75
#